data_AF-A0A944ZHR0-F1
#
_entry.id   AF-A0A944ZHR0-F1
#
_cell.length_a   1.000
_cell.length_b   1.000
_cell.length_c   1.000
_cell.angle_alpha   90.00
_cell.angle_beta   90.00
_cell.angle_gamma   90.00
#
_symmetry.space_group_name_H-M   'P 1'
#
loop_
_entity.id
_entity.type
_entity.pdbx_description
1 polymer ?
#
loop_
_entity_poly.entity_id
_entity_poly.type
_entity_poly.pdbx_seq_one_letter_code
_entity_poly.pdbx_strand_id
1 'polypeptide(L)' 'MSKVFCFFGLAVALLMLLIFALDLAIGIPFSRASILMDIGSCIGAMGLAGISYMTLREAT' A
#
# COMPACT_ATOMS: atom_id res chain seq x y z
N MET A 1 5.36 20.35 -3.15
CA MET A 1 4.43 19.48 -2.39
C MET A 1 4.89 19.40 -0.94
N SER A 2 3.98 19.38 0.04
CA SER A 2 4.40 19.22 1.44
C SER A 2 4.90 17.78 1.67
N LYS A 3 6.13 17.65 2.20
CA LYS A 3 6.78 16.36 2.51
C LYS A 3 5.91 15.46 3.39
N VAL A 4 5.07 16.07 4.23
CA VAL A 4 4.13 15.38 5.12
C VAL A 4 3.16 14.49 4.34
N PHE A 5 2.62 14.96 3.22
CA PHE A 5 1.68 14.15 2.42
C PHE A 5 2.35 12.97 1.73
N CYS A 6 3.63 13.10 1.35
CA CYS A 6 4.39 11.98 0.77
C CYS A 6 4.66 10.89 1.83
N PHE A 7 5.05 11.28 3.04
CA PHE A 7 5.22 10.32 4.14
C PHE A 7 3.91 9.66 4.54
N PHE A 8 2.81 10.41 4.56
CA PHE A 8 1.48 9.85 4.81
C PHE A 8 1.10 8.80 3.75
N GLY A 9 1.28 9.13 2.46
CA GLY A 9 1.02 8.19 1.36
C GLY A 9 1.85 6.91 1.47
N LEU A 10 3.14 7.03 1.81
CA LEU A 10 4.01 5.87 2.03
C LEU A 10 3.58 5.02 3.23
N ALA A 11 3.19 5.65 4.35
CA ALA A 11 2.74 4.95 5.54
C ALA A 11 1.45 4.15 5.26
N VAL A 12 0.47 4.78 4.58
CA VAL A 12 -0.78 4.11 4.20
C VAL A 12 -0.53 2.96 3.23
N ALA A 13 0.34 3.17 2.23
CA ALA A 13 0.70 2.11 1.28
C ALA A 13 1.34 0.90 1.97
N LEU A 14 2.24 1.13 2.94
CA LEU A 14 2.89 0.07 3.71
C LEU A 14 1.88 -0.71 4.56
N LEU A 15 0.95 -0.01 5.24
CA LEU A 15 -0.10 -0.67 6.02
C LEU A 15 -1.04 -1.50 5.15
N MET A 16 -1.45 -0.98 3.98
CA MET A 16 -2.28 -1.74 3.04
C MET A 16 -1.55 -2.97 2.51
N LEU A 17 -0.28 -2.84 2.11
CA LEU A 17 0.50 -3.99 1.66
C LEU A 17 0.61 -5.04 2.77
N LEU A 18 0.90 -4.64 4.00
CA LEU A 18 0.98 -5.58 5.12
C LEU A 18 -0.32 -6.34 5.32
N ILE A 19 -1.46 -5.65 5.39
CA ILE A 19 -2.74 -6.28 5.71
C ILE A 19 -3.21 -7.19 4.56
N PHE A 20 -3.17 -6.71 3.31
CA PHE A 20 -3.68 -7.48 2.18
C PHE A 20 -2.70 -8.57 1.70
N ALA A 21 -1.39 -8.37 1.83
CA ALA A 21 -0.44 -9.45 1.59
C ALA A 21 -0.53 -10.52 2.68
N LEU A 22 -0.80 -10.13 3.93
CA LEU A 22 -1.05 -11.08 5.01
C LEU A 22 -2.34 -11.86 4.78
N ASP A 23 -3.42 -11.21 4.34
CA ASP A 23 -4.66 -11.91 4.02
C ASP A 23 -4.46 -12.88 2.84
N LEU A 24 -3.72 -12.47 1.81
CA LEU A 24 -3.39 -13.34 0.70
C LEU A 24 -2.52 -14.54 1.12
N ALA A 25 -1.56 -14.33 2.03
CA ALA A 25 -0.64 -15.37 2.52
C ALA A 25 -1.30 -16.35 3.49
N ILE A 26 -1.98 -15.87 4.53
CA ILE A 26 -2.48 -16.70 5.64
C ILE A 26 -3.99 -16.54 5.92
N GLY A 27 -4.69 -15.63 5.23
CA GLY A 27 -6.12 -15.41 5.40
C GLY A 27 -6.50 -14.67 6.69
N ILE A 28 -5.63 -13.82 7.20
CA ILE A 28 -5.94 -12.94 8.34
C ILE A 28 -5.68 -11.52 7.86
N PRO A 29 -6.58 -10.54 8.09
CA PRO A 29 -7.79 -10.58 8.94
C PRO A 29 -9.12 -10.85 8.22
N PHE A 30 -9.14 -10.98 6.89
CA PHE A 30 -10.37 -11.05 6.08
C PHE A 30 -10.72 -12.47 5.63
N SER A 31 -9.95 -13.48 6.04
CA SER A 31 -10.24 -14.88 5.74
C SER A 31 -10.28 -15.19 4.25
N ARG A 32 -9.47 -14.48 3.45
CA ARG A 32 -9.44 -14.58 1.98
C ARG A 32 -10.82 -14.37 1.36
N ALA A 33 -11.59 -13.41 1.88
CA ALA A 33 -12.95 -13.12 1.43
C ALA A 33 -13.04 -12.93 -0.10
N SER A 34 -12.01 -12.34 -0.72
CA SER A 34 -11.85 -12.32 -2.18
C SER A 34 -10.39 -12.16 -2.57
N ILE A 35 -9.82 -13.20 -3.19
CA ILE A 35 -8.44 -13.18 -3.70
C ILE A 35 -8.23 -12.03 -4.71
N LEU A 36 -9.27 -11.70 -5.50
CA LEU A 36 -9.21 -10.60 -6.45
C LEU A 36 -9.07 -9.24 -5.74
N MET A 37 -9.74 -9.07 -4.60
CA MET A 37 -9.62 -7.88 -3.77
C MET A 37 -8.20 -7.77 -3.21
N ASP A 38 -7.66 -8.84 -2.64
CA ASP A 38 -6.33 -8.83 -2.03
C ASP A 38 -5.24 -8.47 -3.03
N ILE A 39 -5.30 -9.08 -4.22
CA ILE A 39 -4.36 -8.78 -5.32
C ILE A 39 -4.54 -7.35 -5.82
N GLY A 40 -5.77 -6.91 -6.05
CA GLY A 40 -6.07 -5.55 -6.51
C GLY A 40 -5.59 -4.49 -5.51
N SER A 41 -5.82 -4.71 -4.21
CA SER A 41 -5.35 -3.85 -3.13
C SER A 41 -3.83 -3.84 -3.02
N CYS A 42 -3.15 -4.98 -3.19
CA CYS A 42 -1.68 -5.03 -3.23
C CYS A 42 -1.12 -4.21 -4.40
N ILE A 43 -1.70 -4.35 -5.62
CA ILE A 43 -1.27 -3.59 -6.79
C ILE A 43 -1.46 -2.08 -6.58
N GLY A 44 -2.64 -1.67 -6.08
CA GLY A 44 -2.92 -0.27 -5.77
C GLY A 44 -1.97 0.31 -4.72
N ALA A 45 -1.67 -0.46 -3.68
CA ALA A 45 -0.74 -0.04 -2.63
C ALA A 45 0.71 0.08 -3.15
N MET A 46 1.16 -0.81 -4.04
CA MET A 46 2.47 -0.64 -4.72
C MET A 46 2.50 0.63 -5.58
N GLY A 47 1.40 0.92 -6.30
CA GLY A 47 1.27 2.16 -7.07
C GLY A 47 1.35 3.42 -6.19
N LEU A 48 0.61 3.44 -5.08
CA LEU A 48 0.63 4.53 -4.11
C LEU A 48 2.04 4.73 -3.52
N ALA A 49 2.72 3.64 -3.14
CA ALA A 49 4.09 3.69 -2.64
C ALA A 49 5.05 4.25 -3.70
N GLY A 50 4.96 3.78 -4.94
CA GLY A 50 5.80 4.23 -6.05
C GLY A 50 5.67 5.72 -6.34
N ILE A 51 4.43 6.21 -6.47
CA ILE A 51 4.16 7.64 -6.72
C ILE A 51 4.63 8.48 -5.54
N SER A 52 4.29 8.09 -4.31
CA SER A 52 4.67 8.84 -3.10
C SER A 52 6.19 8.89 -2.93
N TYR A 53 6.91 7.82 -3.27
CA TYR A 53 8.37 7.76 -3.23
C TYR A 53 9.01 8.65 -4.31
N MET A 54 8.50 8.61 -5.54
CA MET A 54 8.98 9.48 -6.63
C MET A 54 8.82 10.96 -6.26
N THR A 55 7.63 11.36 -5.78
CA THR A 55 7.37 12.74 -5.35
C THR A 55 8.25 13.14 -4.15
N LEU A 56 8.52 12.22 -3.21
CA LEU A 56 9.42 12.50 -2.08
C LEU A 56 10.87 12.74 -2.54
N ARG A 57 11.35 11.97 -3.53
CA ARG A 57 12.68 12.15 -4.12
C ARG A 57 12.83 13.48 -4.82
N GLU A 58 11.81 13.94 -5.54
CA GLU A 58 11.82 15.26 -6.20
C GLU A 58 11.77 16.41 -5.20
N ALA A 59 11.21 16.19 -4.01
CA ALA A 59 11.11 17.19 -2.95
C ALA A 59 12.38 17.31 -2.07
N THR A 60 13.45 16.56 -2.37
CA THR A 60 14.71 16.52 -1.61
C THR A 60 15.83 17.18 -2.40
#